data_AF-A0A0F8XYK5-F1
#
_entry.id   AF-A0A0F8XYK5-F1
#
_cell.length_a   1.000
_cell.length_b   1.000
_cell.length_c   1.000
_cell.angle_alpha   90.00
_cell.angle_beta   90.00
_cell.angle_gamma   90.00
#
_symmetry.space_group_name_H-M   'P 1'
#
loop_
_entity.id
_entity.type
_entity.pdbx_description
1 polymer ?
#
loop_
_entity_poly.entity_id
_entity_poly.type
_entity_poly.pdbx_seq_one_letter_code
_entity_poly.pdbx_strand_id
1 'polypeptide(L)'
;GTDAITTALIYRANKVEEVGTAAITTEAPFDFSNRAPIAQSFKSLETDEIFTVAVSHLKSKSCGSASGNNADSGDGQGCWNEIRTEGANAFADWLDSKPTGIDDEDTILVGDMNAYAMEDPIRAFADKGYKNVVAEIDGDTLGYSYSFSGRAGSLDHAVATQSLLSKIVAATDWHINADEPISLDYNVEFKSEGQQSSLYSESAYRASDHDPVIIDIKSEITLTPEEQTPVITADQVFAVDENSAIGTVIGTLDFSDPNADESPVVKFITSDNDSVSINNQGQLIVAGEIDYEFENRITLTVQAQDSVGNLSNVEKVAVKVNNLRSDDDNDAGSLLWLSLLLAPLSIVRRFKKK
;
A
#
# COMPACT_ATOMS: atom_id res chain seq x y z
N GLY A 1 22.82 -4.46 22.45
CA GLY A 1 23.36 -4.75 23.80
C GLY A 1 24.86 -5.00 23.74
N THR A 2 25.48 -5.40 24.85
CA THR A 2 26.92 -5.75 24.93
C THR A 2 27.18 -7.25 25.09
N ASP A 3 26.13 -8.08 24.99
CA ASP A 3 26.21 -9.53 25.13
C ASP A 3 26.91 -10.18 23.91
N ALA A 4 27.62 -11.29 24.15
CA ALA A 4 28.21 -12.09 23.08
C ALA A 4 27.15 -12.82 22.24
N ILE A 5 26.00 -13.13 22.85
CA ILE A 5 24.80 -13.63 22.16
C ILE A 5 23.88 -12.44 21.92
N THR A 6 23.66 -12.11 20.65
CA THR A 6 22.85 -10.95 20.26
C THR A 6 21.87 -11.31 19.16
N THR A 7 20.77 -10.56 19.10
CA THR A 7 19.84 -10.57 17.97
C THR A 7 20.35 -9.69 16.84
N ALA A 8 19.99 -10.04 15.61
CA ALA A 8 20.32 -9.28 14.41
C ALA A 8 19.21 -9.43 13.36
N LEU A 9 19.11 -8.43 12.49
CA LEU A 9 18.26 -8.46 11.30
C LEU A 9 19.16 -8.39 10.06
N ILE A 10 18.90 -9.27 9.10
CA ILE A 10 19.57 -9.28 7.79
C ILE A 10 18.47 -9.26 6.74
N TYR A 11 18.58 -8.36 5.77
CA TYR A 11 17.58 -8.17 4.74
C TYR A 11 18.22 -8.03 3.36
N ARG A 12 17.39 -8.20 2.34
CA ARG A 12 17.79 -7.99 0.94
C ARG A 12 17.46 -6.55 0.53
N ALA A 13 18.48 -5.70 0.44
CA ALA A 13 18.34 -4.30 0.01
C ALA A 13 17.80 -4.13 -1.43
N ASN A 14 17.75 -5.21 -2.22
CA ASN A 14 17.11 -5.21 -3.55
C ASN A 14 15.62 -5.58 -3.51
N LYS A 15 15.03 -5.74 -2.33
CA LYS A 15 13.63 -6.12 -2.11
C LYS A 15 12.91 -5.19 -1.14
N VAL A 16 13.59 -4.80 -0.07
CA VAL A 16 13.06 -3.85 0.91
C VAL A 16 14.10 -2.78 1.23
N GLU A 17 13.63 -1.62 1.66
CA GLU A 17 14.45 -0.58 2.26
C GLU A 17 14.03 -0.32 3.72
N GLU A 18 14.97 0.14 4.54
CA GLU A 18 14.68 0.55 5.92
C GLU A 18 13.86 1.84 5.94
N VAL A 19 12.80 1.87 6.73
CA VAL A 19 12.03 3.08 7.04
C VAL A 19 11.98 3.29 8.55
N GLY A 20 12.06 4.56 8.99
CA GLY A 20 12.23 4.88 10.41
C GLY A 20 13.67 4.64 10.91
N THR A 21 13.82 4.39 12.20
CA THR A 21 15.12 4.16 12.85
C THR A 21 15.13 2.79 13.54
N ALA A 22 16.17 1.99 13.33
CA ALA A 22 16.37 0.74 14.05
C ALA A 22 16.36 1.00 15.56
N ALA A 23 15.53 0.25 16.29
CA ALA A 23 15.32 0.46 17.71
C ALA A 23 15.77 -0.76 18.51
N ILE A 24 16.29 -0.51 19.71
CA ILE A 24 16.56 -1.51 20.74
C ILE A 24 16.08 -0.99 22.10
N THR A 25 15.81 -1.88 23.04
CA THR A 25 15.65 -1.51 24.45
C THR A 25 16.52 -2.37 25.34
N THR A 26 17.06 -1.75 26.39
CA THR A 26 17.76 -2.42 27.49
C THR A 26 17.13 -2.04 28.83
N GLU A 27 15.93 -1.46 28.82
CA GLU A 27 15.16 -1.20 30.02
C GLU A 27 14.67 -2.53 30.61
N ALA A 28 14.40 -2.56 31.91
CA ALA A 28 13.89 -3.77 32.55
C ALA A 28 12.62 -4.28 31.85
N PRO A 29 12.48 -5.59 31.61
CA PRO A 29 13.31 -6.70 32.09
C PRO A 29 14.39 -7.16 31.08
N PHE A 30 14.84 -6.30 30.16
CA PHE A 30 15.94 -6.56 29.21
C PHE A 30 17.31 -6.06 29.72
N ASP A 31 17.34 -5.45 30.90
CA ASP A 31 18.56 -5.06 31.60
C ASP A 31 19.29 -6.28 32.20
N PHE A 32 18.58 -7.40 32.38
CA PHE A 32 19.10 -8.64 32.93
C PHE A 32 18.46 -9.88 32.28
N SER A 33 19.29 -10.90 32.00
CA SER A 33 18.89 -12.24 31.53
C SER A 33 18.18 -12.34 30.17
N ASN A 34 17.11 -11.60 29.92
CA ASN A 34 16.56 -11.46 28.56
C ASN A 34 17.54 -10.66 27.70
N ARG A 35 17.67 -11.03 26.43
CA ARG A 35 18.51 -10.26 25.49
C ARG A 35 17.74 -9.02 25.03
N ALA A 36 18.48 -7.95 24.80
CA ALA A 36 17.93 -6.72 24.23
C ALA A 36 17.25 -7.03 22.89
N PRO A 37 15.94 -6.78 22.74
CA PRO A 37 15.27 -6.96 21.47
C PRO A 37 15.70 -5.89 20.47
N ILE A 38 15.48 -6.17 19.18
CA ILE A 38 15.67 -5.24 18.09
C ILE A 38 14.39 -5.16 17.26
N ALA A 39 14.06 -3.97 16.77
CA ALA A 39 12.98 -3.77 15.80
C ALA A 39 13.43 -2.85 14.67
N GLN A 40 12.96 -3.14 13.46
CA GLN A 40 13.15 -2.30 12.27
C GLN A 40 11.90 -2.39 11.40
N SER A 41 11.45 -1.25 10.89
CA SER A 41 10.40 -1.19 9.89
C SER A 41 11.00 -1.19 8.49
N PHE A 42 10.38 -1.92 7.58
CA PHE A 42 10.82 -2.07 6.20
C PHE A 42 9.70 -1.66 5.27
N LYS A 43 10.08 -1.10 4.13
CA LYS A 43 9.17 -0.83 3.01
C LYS A 43 9.53 -1.71 1.83
N SER A 44 8.54 -2.39 1.27
CA SER A 44 8.67 -3.12 0.01
C SER A 44 8.97 -2.16 -1.14
N LEU A 45 10.02 -2.44 -1.91
CA LEU A 45 10.35 -1.65 -3.10
C LEU A 45 9.40 -1.91 -4.29
N GLU A 46 8.57 -2.96 -4.19
CA GLU A 46 7.65 -3.38 -5.25
C GLU A 46 6.25 -2.83 -5.06
N THR A 47 5.82 -2.62 -3.80
CA THR A 47 4.43 -2.33 -3.44
C THR A 47 4.27 -1.13 -2.52
N ASP A 48 5.38 -0.53 -2.05
CA ASP A 48 5.42 0.51 -1.02
C ASP A 48 4.79 0.14 0.33
N GLU A 49 4.40 -1.12 0.51
CA GLU A 49 3.87 -1.63 1.78
C GLU A 49 4.94 -1.61 2.87
N ILE A 50 4.54 -1.18 4.05
CA ILE A 50 5.40 -1.08 5.23
C ILE A 50 5.02 -2.18 6.22
N PHE A 51 6.01 -2.73 6.90
CA PHE A 51 5.81 -3.66 8.01
C PHE A 51 6.98 -3.58 8.99
N THR A 52 6.77 -3.97 10.23
CA THR A 52 7.80 -4.01 11.28
C THR A 52 8.20 -5.44 11.58
N VAL A 53 9.51 -5.70 11.55
CA VAL A 53 10.10 -6.97 12.02
C VAL A 53 10.81 -6.71 13.34
N ALA A 54 10.46 -7.48 14.35
CA ALA A 54 11.07 -7.42 15.67
C ALA A 54 11.64 -8.78 16.06
N VAL A 55 12.81 -8.79 16.70
CA VAL A 55 13.51 -10.01 17.11
C VAL A 55 13.78 -9.99 18.60
N SER A 56 13.44 -11.07 19.29
CA SER A 56 13.80 -11.29 20.69
C SER A 56 14.46 -12.65 20.90
N HIS A 57 15.26 -12.71 21.96
CA HIS A 57 15.80 -13.94 22.50
C HIS A 57 15.62 -13.89 24.02
N LEU A 58 14.55 -14.54 24.50
CA LEU A 58 14.19 -14.54 25.91
C LEU A 58 15.07 -15.50 26.70
N LYS A 59 15.08 -15.33 28.02
CA LYS A 59 15.95 -16.10 28.92
C LYS A 59 15.75 -17.62 28.80
N SER A 60 16.83 -18.36 28.53
CA SER A 60 16.90 -19.83 28.54
C SER A 60 16.20 -20.50 29.73
N LYS A 61 15.61 -21.68 29.51
CA LYS A 61 14.97 -22.52 30.54
C LYS A 61 15.93 -23.15 31.57
N SER A 62 17.25 -22.94 31.43
CA SER A 62 18.27 -23.52 32.32
C SER A 62 18.20 -22.99 33.77
N CYS A 63 18.17 -23.90 34.74
CA CYS A 63 17.96 -23.59 36.15
C CYS A 63 19.21 -23.16 36.95
N GLY A 64 20.40 -23.12 36.34
CA GLY A 64 21.67 -23.03 37.08
C GLY A 64 21.77 -21.91 38.13
N SER A 65 21.16 -20.75 37.88
CA SER A 65 21.11 -19.60 38.82
C SER A 65 19.68 -19.14 39.14
N ALA A 66 18.69 -19.97 38.84
CA ALA A 66 17.28 -19.66 39.05
C ALA A 66 16.95 -19.65 40.56
N SER A 67 16.20 -18.65 41.00
CA SER A 67 15.79 -18.53 42.40
C SER A 67 14.47 -17.74 42.52
N GLY A 68 13.83 -17.81 43.69
CA GLY A 68 12.52 -17.18 43.91
C GLY A 68 11.48 -17.73 42.93
N ASN A 69 10.67 -16.84 42.37
CA ASN A 69 9.64 -17.16 41.37
C ASN A 69 10.21 -17.61 40.01
N ASN A 70 11.52 -17.44 39.79
CA ASN A 70 12.20 -17.97 38.62
C ASN A 70 12.69 -19.42 38.81
N ALA A 71 12.61 -19.98 40.02
CA ALA A 71 12.87 -21.40 40.24
C ALA A 71 11.81 -22.27 39.54
N ASP A 72 12.17 -23.50 39.18
CA ASP A 72 11.24 -24.44 38.57
C ASP A 72 10.09 -24.74 39.54
N SER A 73 8.87 -24.42 39.11
CA SER A 73 7.65 -24.68 39.88
C SER A 73 7.09 -26.08 39.64
N GLY A 74 7.69 -26.87 38.75
CA GLY A 74 7.26 -28.23 38.42
C GLY A 74 5.96 -28.28 37.59
N ASP A 75 5.57 -27.17 36.99
CA ASP A 75 4.36 -27.01 36.16
C ASP A 75 4.60 -27.35 34.67
N GLY A 76 5.84 -27.68 34.31
CA GLY A 76 6.25 -28.01 32.95
C GLY A 76 6.84 -26.83 32.16
N GLN A 77 6.75 -25.60 32.68
CA GLN A 77 7.26 -24.41 31.99
C GLN A 77 8.75 -24.17 32.25
N GLY A 78 9.31 -24.83 33.27
CA GLY A 78 10.73 -24.78 33.63
C GLY A 78 11.16 -23.46 34.27
N CYS A 79 12.45 -23.35 34.59
CA CYS A 79 13.00 -22.16 35.22
C CYS A 79 12.86 -20.90 34.37
N TRP A 80 12.94 -19.74 35.03
CA TRP A 80 12.87 -18.41 34.42
C TRP A 80 11.56 -18.11 33.69
N ASN A 81 10.47 -18.81 34.00
CA ASN A 81 9.18 -18.56 33.37
C ASN A 81 8.64 -17.15 33.68
N GLU A 82 8.82 -16.67 34.92
CA GLU A 82 8.42 -15.32 35.32
C GLU A 82 9.12 -14.24 34.48
N ILE A 83 10.46 -14.22 34.43
CA ILE A 83 11.19 -13.20 33.67
C ILE A 83 10.98 -13.30 32.15
N ARG A 84 10.73 -14.51 31.61
CA ARG A 84 10.33 -14.68 30.21
C ARG A 84 8.95 -14.07 29.96
N THR A 85 8.01 -14.26 30.88
CA THR A 85 6.65 -13.71 30.79
C THR A 85 6.64 -12.18 30.93
N GLU A 86 7.44 -11.64 31.85
CA GLU A 86 7.66 -10.19 31.96
C GLU A 86 8.30 -9.64 30.68
N GLY A 87 9.30 -10.33 30.13
CA GLY A 87 9.94 -9.98 28.87
C GLY A 87 8.98 -9.97 27.68
N ALA A 88 8.11 -10.96 27.57
CA ALA A 88 7.10 -11.00 26.51
C ALA A 88 6.11 -9.83 26.60
N ASN A 89 5.58 -9.54 27.79
CA ASN A 89 4.69 -8.40 28.01
C ASN A 89 5.38 -7.06 27.70
N ALA A 90 6.57 -6.85 28.25
CA ALA A 90 7.34 -5.62 28.05
C ALA A 90 7.75 -5.45 26.58
N PHE A 91 8.04 -6.54 25.87
CA PHE A 91 8.38 -6.47 24.45
C PHE A 91 7.18 -6.04 23.61
N ALA A 92 6.01 -6.65 23.84
CA ALA A 92 4.78 -6.26 23.15
C ALA A 92 4.41 -4.79 23.44
N ASP A 93 4.50 -4.36 24.70
CA ASP A 93 4.26 -2.95 25.09
C ASP A 93 5.26 -1.99 24.47
N TRP A 94 6.52 -2.40 24.35
CA TRP A 94 7.54 -1.61 23.67
C TRP A 94 7.25 -1.46 22.17
N LEU A 95 6.81 -2.52 21.50
CA LEU A 95 6.42 -2.45 20.08
C LEU A 95 5.17 -1.57 19.86
N ASP A 96 4.21 -1.59 20.78
CA ASP A 96 3.01 -0.74 20.74
C ASP A 96 3.37 0.77 20.81
N SER A 97 4.49 1.12 21.44
CA SER A 97 5.02 2.49 21.46
C SER A 97 5.61 2.99 20.14
N LYS A 98 5.59 2.16 19.08
CA LYS A 98 6.15 2.44 17.75
C LYS A 98 7.62 2.86 17.82
N PRO A 99 8.52 2.00 18.34
CA PRO A 99 9.88 2.40 18.71
C PRO A 99 10.75 2.75 17.50
N THR A 100 10.36 2.33 16.30
CA THR A 100 11.02 2.67 15.04
C THR A 100 10.63 4.05 14.48
N GLY A 101 9.60 4.68 15.07
CA GLY A 101 9.01 5.93 14.59
C GLY A 101 8.02 5.77 13.43
N ILE A 102 7.65 4.53 13.08
CA ILE A 102 6.69 4.22 12.02
C ILE A 102 5.38 3.74 12.65
N ASP A 103 4.28 4.40 12.29
CA ASP A 103 2.93 4.04 12.72
C ASP A 103 2.27 3.14 11.67
N ASP A 104 2.58 1.84 11.77
CA ASP A 104 2.03 0.79 10.93
C ASP A 104 1.54 -0.37 11.82
N GLU A 105 0.41 -0.99 11.48
CA GLU A 105 -0.20 -2.07 12.26
C GLU A 105 0.45 -3.43 11.99
N ASP A 106 1.16 -3.59 10.88
CA ASP A 106 1.76 -4.83 10.46
C ASP A 106 3.07 -5.07 11.19
N THR A 107 3.01 -5.94 12.19
CA THR A 107 4.17 -6.28 13.02
C THR A 107 4.29 -7.79 13.13
N ILE A 108 5.50 -8.29 12.86
CA ILE A 108 5.91 -9.65 13.17
C ILE A 108 7.04 -9.65 14.18
N LEU A 109 6.90 -10.52 15.16
CA LEU A 109 7.87 -10.78 16.19
C LEU A 109 8.39 -12.20 16.00
N VAL A 110 9.71 -12.34 15.83
CA VAL A 110 10.38 -13.63 15.62
C VAL A 110 11.47 -13.88 16.65
N GLY A 111 11.81 -15.14 16.87
CA GLY A 111 13.03 -15.55 17.56
C GLY A 111 12.83 -16.65 18.61
N ASP A 112 13.89 -16.94 19.36
CA ASP A 112 13.89 -17.93 20.43
C ASP A 112 13.26 -17.35 21.71
N MET A 113 12.00 -17.70 21.95
CA MET A 113 11.26 -17.28 23.14
C MET A 113 11.55 -18.19 24.34
N ASN A 114 12.33 -19.26 24.14
CA ASN A 114 12.65 -20.26 25.14
C ASN A 114 11.39 -20.77 25.87
N ALA A 115 10.25 -20.85 25.19
CA ALA A 115 8.96 -21.21 25.75
C ALA A 115 8.15 -22.01 24.75
N TYR A 116 7.49 -23.09 25.17
CA TYR A 116 6.57 -23.82 24.28
C TYR A 116 5.31 -23.00 24.00
N ALA A 117 4.63 -23.32 22.89
CA ALA A 117 3.49 -22.54 22.35
C ALA A 117 2.36 -22.23 23.36
N MET A 118 2.17 -23.06 24.39
CA MET A 118 1.13 -22.89 25.42
C MET A 118 1.67 -22.39 26.78
N GLU A 119 2.96 -22.06 26.88
CA GLU A 119 3.54 -21.48 28.10
C GLU A 119 3.14 -20.00 28.25
N ASP A 120 3.27 -19.49 29.48
CA ASP A 120 2.90 -18.13 29.86
C ASP A 120 3.51 -17.04 28.94
N PRO A 121 4.78 -17.11 28.50
CA PRO A 121 5.36 -16.08 27.64
C PRO A 121 4.68 -15.99 26.26
N ILE A 122 4.28 -17.12 25.67
CA ILE A 122 3.58 -17.12 24.37
C ILE A 122 2.13 -16.67 24.55
N ARG A 123 1.48 -17.09 25.64
CA ARG A 123 0.15 -16.59 26.01
C ARG A 123 0.14 -15.08 26.28
N ALA A 124 1.21 -14.52 26.86
CA ALA A 124 1.33 -13.08 27.06
C ALA A 124 1.33 -12.31 25.73
N PHE A 125 2.00 -12.81 24.69
CA PHE A 125 1.87 -12.23 23.34
C PHE A 125 0.44 -12.36 22.79
N ALA A 126 -0.21 -13.50 23.01
CA ALA A 126 -1.60 -13.71 22.60
C ALA A 126 -2.58 -12.73 23.25
N ASP A 127 -2.42 -12.48 24.55
CA ASP A 127 -3.22 -11.50 25.30
C ASP A 127 -3.02 -10.07 24.80
N LYS A 128 -1.90 -9.79 24.12
CA LYS A 128 -1.58 -8.53 23.45
C LYS A 128 -2.04 -8.47 21.99
N GLY A 129 -2.75 -9.49 21.51
CA GLY A 129 -3.32 -9.54 20.16
C GLY A 129 -2.39 -10.10 19.08
N TYR A 130 -1.23 -10.66 19.45
CA TYR A 130 -0.39 -11.40 18.54
C TYR A 130 -0.87 -12.85 18.40
N LYS A 131 -0.65 -13.47 17.25
CA LYS A 131 -1.00 -14.88 17.02
C LYS A 131 0.19 -15.66 16.50
N ASN A 132 0.32 -16.91 16.93
CA ASN A 132 1.38 -17.80 16.45
C ASN A 132 1.15 -18.13 14.97
N VAL A 133 2.08 -17.70 14.13
CA VAL A 133 1.95 -17.76 12.68
C VAL A 133 1.91 -19.21 12.17
N VAL A 134 2.81 -20.07 12.64
CA VAL A 134 2.87 -21.48 12.18
C VAL A 134 1.58 -22.20 12.55
N ALA A 135 1.12 -22.04 13.79
CA ALA A 135 -0.12 -22.67 14.26
C ALA A 135 -1.37 -22.19 13.49
N GLU A 136 -1.44 -20.91 13.12
CA GLU A 136 -2.60 -20.35 12.40
C GLU A 136 -2.59 -20.66 10.90
N ILE A 137 -1.42 -20.71 10.27
CA ILE A 137 -1.30 -20.80 8.80
C ILE A 137 -1.08 -22.25 8.32
N ASP A 138 -0.16 -23.00 8.94
CA ASP A 138 0.08 -24.40 8.58
C ASP A 138 -0.92 -25.34 9.28
N GLY A 139 -1.49 -24.89 10.41
CA GLY A 139 -2.38 -25.71 11.25
C GLY A 139 -1.63 -26.76 12.07
N ASP A 140 -0.30 -26.80 11.97
CA ASP A 140 0.53 -27.68 12.79
C ASP A 140 0.63 -27.14 14.23
N THR A 141 0.01 -27.87 15.14
CA THR A 141 0.06 -27.57 16.59
C THR A 141 1.02 -28.48 17.35
N LEU A 142 1.71 -29.37 16.62
CA LEU A 142 2.73 -30.31 17.11
C LEU A 142 4.13 -29.98 16.57
N GLY A 143 4.26 -28.88 15.83
CA GLY A 143 5.52 -28.35 15.32
C GLY A 143 6.55 -28.16 16.44
N TYR A 144 7.81 -28.31 16.07
CA TYR A 144 8.93 -28.18 16.98
C TYR A 144 10.12 -27.57 16.25
N SER A 145 10.91 -26.81 17.00
CA SER A 145 12.13 -26.22 16.49
C SER A 145 13.36 -26.71 17.24
N TYR A 146 13.17 -27.46 18.33
CA TYR A 146 14.25 -27.84 19.23
C TYR A 146 14.02 -29.21 19.87
N SER A 147 15.11 -29.97 20.04
CA SER A 147 15.11 -31.27 20.71
C SER A 147 16.16 -31.33 21.82
N PHE A 148 15.74 -31.64 23.04
CA PHE A 148 16.62 -31.75 24.19
C PHE A 148 16.29 -32.97 25.05
N SER A 149 17.30 -33.82 25.28
CA SER A 149 17.19 -35.02 26.11
C SER A 149 15.99 -35.93 25.72
N GLY A 150 15.72 -36.03 24.42
CA GLY A 150 14.63 -36.86 23.88
C GLY A 150 13.24 -36.23 23.97
N ARG A 151 13.14 -34.93 24.25
CA ARG A 151 11.89 -34.15 24.17
C ARG A 151 11.99 -33.13 23.04
N ALA A 152 10.98 -33.07 22.19
CA ALA A 152 10.87 -32.10 21.12
C ALA A 152 9.76 -31.08 21.43
N GLY A 153 9.98 -29.83 21.05
CA GLY A 153 8.97 -28.77 21.09
C GLY A 153 9.45 -27.47 20.46
N SER A 154 8.53 -26.53 20.24
CA SER A 154 8.82 -25.21 19.67
C SER A 154 9.41 -24.28 20.74
N LEU A 155 10.63 -23.78 20.55
CA LEU A 155 11.15 -22.65 21.32
C LEU A 155 11.24 -21.37 20.47
N ASP A 156 11.40 -21.57 19.17
CA ASP A 156 11.44 -20.54 18.16
C ASP A 156 10.02 -20.28 17.68
N HIS A 157 9.66 -19.01 17.70
CA HIS A 157 8.31 -18.60 17.37
C HIS A 157 8.34 -17.43 16.40
N ALA A 158 7.33 -17.41 15.55
CA ALA A 158 6.87 -16.20 14.91
C ALA A 158 5.45 -15.91 15.37
N VAL A 159 5.24 -14.71 15.90
CA VAL A 159 3.92 -14.21 16.28
C VAL A 159 3.66 -12.88 15.57
N ALA A 160 2.45 -12.72 15.01
CA ALA A 160 2.11 -11.56 14.18
C ALA A 160 0.83 -10.87 14.66
N THR A 161 0.72 -9.57 14.42
CA THR A 161 -0.54 -8.82 14.56
C THR A 161 -1.59 -9.34 13.57
N GLN A 162 -2.87 -9.12 13.86
CA GLN A 162 -3.96 -9.62 13.01
C GLN A 162 -3.92 -9.04 11.58
N SER A 163 -3.47 -7.78 11.42
CA SER A 163 -3.32 -7.14 10.11
C SER A 163 -2.27 -7.87 9.28
N LEU A 164 -1.08 -8.13 9.83
CA LEU A 164 -0.02 -8.82 9.10
C LEU A 164 -0.33 -10.30 8.90
N LEU A 165 -0.96 -10.96 9.87
CA LEU A 165 -1.38 -12.36 9.74
C LEU A 165 -2.29 -12.57 8.52
N SER A 166 -3.15 -11.58 8.19
CA SER A 166 -4.02 -11.65 7.01
C SER A 166 -3.27 -11.66 5.67
N LYS A 167 -1.98 -11.29 5.70
CA LYS A 167 -1.07 -11.20 4.56
C LYS A 167 -0.12 -12.40 4.47
N ILE A 168 -0.07 -13.26 5.48
CA ILE A 168 0.78 -14.46 5.47
C ILE A 168 0.11 -15.55 4.64
N VAL A 169 0.86 -16.11 3.68
CA VAL A 169 0.34 -17.13 2.74
C VAL A 169 0.94 -18.53 2.97
N ALA A 170 2.07 -18.62 3.66
CA ALA A 170 2.65 -19.88 4.10
C ALA A 170 3.52 -19.67 5.34
N ALA A 171 3.62 -20.69 6.18
CA ALA A 171 4.54 -20.76 7.30
C ALA A 171 4.94 -22.21 7.55
N THR A 172 6.18 -22.48 7.94
CA THR A 172 6.64 -23.85 8.22
C THR A 172 7.91 -23.84 9.07
N ASP A 173 8.09 -24.90 9.88
CA ASP A 173 9.36 -25.23 10.50
C ASP A 173 10.21 -26.04 9.51
N TRP A 174 11.38 -25.53 9.12
CA TRP A 174 12.25 -26.23 8.19
C TRP A 174 13.16 -27.22 8.93
N HIS A 175 12.71 -28.47 9.03
CA HIS A 175 13.43 -29.54 9.74
C HIS A 175 14.76 -29.94 9.07
N ILE A 176 15.84 -29.26 9.44
CA ILE A 176 17.21 -29.53 8.97
C ILE A 176 18.23 -29.64 10.10
N ASN A 177 17.85 -29.34 11.35
CA ASN A 177 18.76 -29.12 12.47
C ASN A 177 18.35 -29.88 13.74
N ALA A 178 17.11 -29.75 14.21
CA ALA A 178 16.72 -30.21 15.54
C ALA A 178 16.84 -31.73 15.71
N ASP A 179 16.57 -32.48 14.63
CA ASP A 179 16.67 -33.93 14.59
C ASP A 179 18.09 -34.46 14.37
N GLU A 180 18.98 -33.61 13.87
CA GLU A 180 20.33 -34.02 13.50
C GLU A 180 21.21 -34.26 14.74
N PRO A 181 22.00 -35.35 14.76
CA PRO A 181 22.89 -35.63 15.88
C PRO A 181 23.91 -34.52 16.14
N ILE A 182 24.16 -34.20 17.42
CA ILE A 182 25.17 -33.21 17.84
C ILE A 182 26.55 -33.49 17.22
N SER A 183 26.90 -34.76 16.98
CA SER A 183 28.19 -35.14 16.36
C SER A 183 28.40 -34.60 14.95
N LEU A 184 27.34 -34.20 14.24
CA LEU A 184 27.37 -33.64 12.89
C LEU A 184 27.45 -32.11 12.88
N ASP A 185 27.45 -31.45 14.04
CA ASP A 185 27.52 -29.99 14.10
C ASP A 185 28.86 -29.45 13.57
N TYR A 186 28.94 -28.14 13.37
CA TYR A 186 30.13 -27.47 12.85
C TYR A 186 31.22 -27.24 13.93
N ASN A 187 30.87 -27.41 15.21
CA ASN A 187 31.80 -27.25 16.32
C ASN A 187 32.88 -28.35 16.27
N VAL A 188 34.13 -28.00 16.57
CA VAL A 188 35.26 -28.94 16.51
C VAL A 188 35.66 -29.47 17.89
N GLU A 189 35.12 -28.85 18.94
CA GLU A 189 35.30 -29.25 20.32
C GLU A 189 34.89 -30.71 20.50
N PHE A 190 35.69 -31.46 21.25
CA PHE A 190 35.43 -32.86 21.57
C PHE A 190 35.39 -33.81 20.34
N LYS A 191 35.80 -33.36 19.14
CA LYS A 191 35.98 -34.19 17.94
C LYS A 191 37.46 -34.44 17.64
N SER A 192 37.82 -35.70 17.41
CA SER A 192 39.13 -36.08 16.86
C SER A 192 39.29 -35.59 15.41
N GLU A 193 40.53 -35.48 14.93
CA GLU A 193 40.81 -35.12 13.52
C GLU A 193 40.07 -36.01 12.52
N GLY A 194 40.00 -37.32 12.80
CA GLY A 194 39.24 -38.27 11.99
C GLY A 194 37.75 -37.93 11.95
N GLN A 195 37.14 -37.64 13.11
CA GLN A 195 35.73 -37.22 13.19
C GLN A 195 35.47 -35.89 12.49
N GLN A 196 36.36 -34.90 12.64
CA GLN A 196 36.24 -33.63 11.92
C GLN A 196 36.23 -33.86 10.41
N SER A 197 37.09 -34.74 9.90
CA SER A 197 37.14 -35.05 8.46
C SER A 197 35.95 -35.86 7.95
N SER A 198 35.32 -36.69 8.78
CA SER A 198 34.28 -37.65 8.35
C SER A 198 32.85 -37.23 8.69
N LEU A 199 32.65 -36.35 9.68
CA LEU A 199 31.33 -35.95 10.18
C LEU A 199 30.95 -34.51 9.80
N TYR A 200 31.91 -33.70 9.35
CA TYR A 200 31.63 -32.36 8.86
C TYR A 200 30.96 -32.40 7.48
N SER A 201 30.00 -31.50 7.26
CA SER A 201 29.35 -31.25 5.98
C SER A 201 29.22 -29.74 5.76
N GLU A 202 29.38 -29.29 4.51
CA GLU A 202 29.11 -27.89 4.10
C GLU A 202 27.61 -27.63 3.84
N SER A 203 26.75 -28.63 3.99
CA SER A 203 25.31 -28.50 3.82
C SER A 203 24.64 -27.69 4.93
N ALA A 204 23.38 -27.30 4.73
CA ALA A 204 22.58 -26.61 5.74
C ALA A 204 22.20 -27.49 6.95
N TYR A 205 22.28 -28.83 6.82
CA TYR A 205 21.93 -29.75 7.91
C TYR A 205 22.86 -29.60 9.11
N ARG A 206 22.29 -29.56 10.31
CA ARG A 206 23.00 -29.37 11.59
C ARG A 206 23.86 -28.10 11.65
N ALA A 207 23.47 -27.06 10.91
CA ALA A 207 24.06 -25.73 11.04
C ALA A 207 23.64 -25.02 12.35
N SER A 208 22.63 -25.56 13.04
CA SER A 208 22.14 -25.11 14.35
C SER A 208 21.64 -26.32 15.14
N ASP A 209 21.40 -26.15 16.44
CA ASP A 209 20.58 -27.05 17.24
C ASP A 209 19.09 -26.75 17.18
N HIS A 210 18.71 -25.66 16.51
CA HIS A 210 17.34 -25.24 16.27
C HIS A 210 16.97 -25.26 14.76
N ASP A 211 15.74 -25.65 14.44
CA ASP A 211 15.19 -25.53 13.08
C ASP A 211 14.77 -24.08 12.77
N PRO A 212 15.00 -23.59 11.53
CA PRO A 212 14.50 -22.28 11.12
C PRO A 212 12.98 -22.27 10.94
N VAL A 213 12.34 -21.20 11.41
CA VAL A 213 10.95 -20.86 11.05
C VAL A 213 10.95 -20.05 9.75
N ILE A 214 10.20 -20.49 8.74
CA ILE A 214 10.07 -19.82 7.43
C ILE A 214 8.65 -19.30 7.29
N ILE A 215 8.51 -18.07 6.79
CA ILE A 215 7.23 -17.37 6.64
C ILE A 215 7.22 -16.62 5.31
N ASP A 216 6.16 -16.83 4.55
CA ASP A 216 5.91 -16.13 3.30
C ASP A 216 4.82 -15.07 3.53
N ILE A 217 5.21 -13.80 3.43
CA ILE A 217 4.31 -12.65 3.52
C ILE A 217 4.00 -12.18 2.10
N LYS A 218 2.72 -12.14 1.75
CA LYS A 218 2.25 -11.54 0.51
C LYS A 218 2.12 -10.04 0.71
N SER A 219 2.90 -9.29 -0.05
CA SER A 219 2.74 -7.84 -0.11
C SER A 219 1.84 -7.43 -1.27
N GLU A 220 0.98 -6.43 -1.06
CA GLU A 220 0.03 -5.92 -2.05
C GLU A 220 0.18 -4.40 -2.21
N ILE A 221 -0.02 -3.92 -3.44
CA ILE A 221 -0.09 -2.48 -3.71
C ILE A 221 -1.38 -1.96 -3.05
N THR A 222 -1.24 -1.11 -2.04
CA THR A 222 -2.39 -0.42 -1.43
C THR A 222 -2.46 0.99 -2.01
N LEU A 223 -3.34 1.19 -2.98
CA LEU A 223 -3.58 2.52 -3.55
C LEU A 223 -4.25 3.42 -2.51
N THR A 224 -3.81 4.68 -2.39
CA THR A 224 -4.52 5.67 -1.57
C THR A 224 -5.92 5.95 -2.15
N PRO A 225 -6.88 6.49 -1.36
CA PRO A 225 -8.17 6.87 -1.90
C PRO A 225 -8.09 7.83 -3.11
N GLU A 226 -7.08 8.71 -3.14
CA GLU A 226 -6.83 9.61 -4.26
C GLU A 226 -6.37 8.85 -5.51
N GLU A 227 -5.50 7.85 -5.34
CA GLU A 227 -5.01 6.97 -6.41
C GLU A 227 -6.05 5.95 -6.91
N GLN A 228 -7.14 5.75 -6.18
CA GLN A 228 -8.26 4.87 -6.57
C GLN A 228 -9.37 5.60 -7.32
N THR A 229 -9.31 6.93 -7.44
CA THR A 229 -10.40 7.73 -8.01
C THR A 229 -9.98 8.40 -9.32
N PRO A 230 -10.89 8.47 -10.31
CA PRO A 230 -10.67 9.31 -11.48
C PRO A 230 -10.50 10.78 -11.11
N VAL A 231 -9.74 11.51 -11.91
CA VAL A 231 -9.50 12.95 -11.75
C VAL A 231 -9.86 13.68 -13.03
N ILE A 232 -10.75 14.67 -12.93
CA ILE A 232 -11.05 15.60 -14.04
C ILE A 232 -10.20 16.85 -13.84
N THR A 233 -9.53 17.33 -14.90
CA THR A 233 -8.77 18.59 -14.83
C THR A 233 -9.75 19.75 -14.58
N ALA A 234 -9.48 20.58 -13.57
CA ALA A 234 -10.34 21.71 -13.21
C ALA A 234 -10.35 22.82 -14.29
N ASP A 235 -11.38 23.67 -14.25
CA ASP A 235 -11.50 24.90 -15.05
C ASP A 235 -11.42 24.72 -16.57
N GLN A 236 -11.86 23.58 -17.08
CA GLN A 236 -11.91 23.33 -18.52
C GLN A 236 -12.93 24.22 -19.23
N VAL A 237 -12.49 24.84 -20.33
CA VAL A 237 -13.32 25.72 -21.15
C VAL A 237 -13.29 25.29 -22.61
N PHE A 238 -14.46 25.02 -23.17
CA PHE A 238 -14.67 24.71 -24.57
C PHE A 238 -15.41 25.86 -25.28
N ALA A 239 -15.59 25.74 -26.59
CA ALA A 239 -16.39 26.67 -27.37
C ALA A 239 -17.22 25.91 -28.41
N VAL A 240 -18.42 26.42 -28.69
CA VAL A 240 -19.33 25.89 -29.71
C VAL A 240 -20.04 27.06 -30.38
N ASP A 241 -20.30 26.94 -31.68
CA ASP A 241 -21.11 27.93 -32.37
C ASP A 241 -22.60 27.73 -32.02
N GLU A 242 -23.34 28.82 -31.87
CA GLU A 242 -24.80 28.73 -31.74
C GLU A 242 -25.43 28.03 -32.96
N ASN A 243 -26.64 27.49 -32.79
CA ASN A 243 -27.33 26.68 -33.79
C ASN A 243 -26.58 25.41 -34.24
N SER A 244 -25.53 25.00 -33.53
CA SER A 244 -24.87 23.71 -33.75
C SER A 244 -25.87 22.57 -33.62
N ALA A 245 -25.85 21.64 -34.57
CA ALA A 245 -26.79 20.52 -34.58
C ALA A 245 -26.62 19.62 -33.34
N ILE A 246 -27.72 19.09 -32.83
CA ILE A 246 -27.71 18.04 -31.79
C ILE A 246 -26.84 16.87 -32.27
N GLY A 247 -25.95 16.39 -31.40
CA GLY A 247 -24.94 15.38 -31.72
C GLY A 247 -23.58 15.94 -32.14
N THR A 248 -23.43 17.26 -32.27
CA THR A 248 -22.12 17.90 -32.56
C THR A 248 -21.17 17.69 -31.39
N VAL A 249 -19.95 17.21 -31.66
CA VAL A 249 -18.88 17.08 -30.67
C VAL A 249 -18.24 18.45 -30.45
N ILE A 250 -18.31 18.93 -29.21
CA ILE A 250 -17.76 20.23 -28.77
C ILE A 250 -16.27 20.08 -28.45
N GLY A 251 -15.89 18.96 -27.84
CA GLY A 251 -14.53 18.69 -27.39
C GLY A 251 -14.45 17.38 -26.60
N THR A 252 -13.29 17.13 -26.00
CA THR A 252 -13.07 15.97 -25.13
C THR A 252 -12.53 16.49 -23.80
N LEU A 253 -13.12 16.00 -22.70
CA LEU A 253 -12.63 16.27 -21.36
C LEU A 253 -11.19 15.81 -21.23
N ASP A 254 -10.40 16.64 -20.56
CA ASP A 254 -9.13 16.24 -19.98
C ASP A 254 -9.39 15.59 -18.62
N PHE A 255 -9.10 14.30 -18.52
CA PHE A 255 -9.25 13.52 -17.29
C PHE A 255 -8.17 12.43 -17.25
N SER A 256 -7.90 11.93 -16.05
CA SER A 256 -6.97 10.84 -15.79
C SER A 256 -7.54 9.91 -14.74
N ASP A 257 -6.97 8.73 -14.65
CA ASP A 257 -7.35 7.70 -13.69
C ASP A 257 -6.06 6.96 -13.30
N PRO A 258 -5.55 7.14 -12.06
CA PRO A 258 -4.27 6.59 -11.66
C PRO A 258 -4.22 5.05 -11.66
N ASN A 259 -5.38 4.38 -11.61
CA ASN A 259 -5.47 2.91 -11.56
C ASN A 259 -6.41 2.34 -12.65
N ALA A 260 -6.41 2.98 -13.82
CA ALA A 260 -7.27 2.62 -14.95
C ALA A 260 -7.17 1.17 -15.44
N ASP A 261 -6.05 0.47 -15.18
CA ASP A 261 -5.89 -0.95 -15.53
C ASP A 261 -6.77 -1.87 -14.65
N GLU A 262 -7.06 -1.45 -13.41
CA GLU A 262 -7.90 -2.19 -12.46
C GLU A 262 -9.34 -1.69 -12.47
N SER A 263 -9.53 -0.37 -12.48
CA SER A 263 -10.84 0.27 -12.45
C SER A 263 -10.91 1.44 -13.44
N PRO A 264 -11.10 1.20 -14.75
CA PRO A 264 -11.17 2.29 -15.72
C PRO A 264 -12.43 3.15 -15.55
N VAL A 265 -12.34 4.44 -15.90
CA VAL A 265 -13.50 5.32 -16.08
C VAL A 265 -14.51 4.72 -17.06
N VAL A 266 -15.76 4.57 -16.63
CA VAL A 266 -16.85 4.02 -17.45
C VAL A 266 -17.96 5.02 -17.72
N LYS A 267 -18.05 6.11 -16.95
CA LYS A 267 -19.17 7.03 -17.01
C LYS A 267 -18.80 8.44 -16.56
N PHE A 268 -19.43 9.43 -17.19
CA PHE A 268 -19.46 10.82 -16.72
C PHE A 268 -20.89 11.18 -16.31
N ILE A 269 -21.03 11.78 -15.13
CA ILE A 269 -22.29 12.26 -14.56
C ILE A 269 -22.28 13.77 -14.73
N THR A 270 -23.30 14.32 -15.39
CA THR A 270 -23.44 15.76 -15.63
C THR A 270 -24.67 16.32 -14.91
N SER A 271 -24.57 17.54 -14.42
CA SER A 271 -25.70 18.30 -13.85
C SER A 271 -25.61 19.80 -14.17
N ASP A 272 -26.65 20.55 -13.78
CA ASP A 272 -26.84 22.00 -13.96
C ASP A 272 -27.17 22.48 -15.38
N ASN A 273 -26.97 21.66 -16.42
CA ASN A 273 -27.36 22.00 -17.79
C ASN A 273 -27.64 20.75 -18.63
N ASP A 274 -28.72 20.79 -19.43
CA ASP A 274 -29.15 19.68 -20.29
C ASP A 274 -28.84 19.90 -21.78
N SER A 275 -28.35 21.08 -22.18
CA SER A 275 -27.98 21.40 -23.56
C SER A 275 -26.65 20.79 -23.98
N VAL A 276 -25.82 20.35 -23.02
CA VAL A 276 -24.56 19.65 -23.24
C VAL A 276 -24.54 18.37 -22.43
N SER A 277 -24.22 17.25 -23.09
CA SER A 277 -24.02 15.94 -22.47
C SER A 277 -22.58 15.46 -22.66
N ILE A 278 -22.16 14.46 -21.89
CA ILE A 278 -20.83 13.85 -22.01
C ILE A 278 -21.00 12.35 -22.19
N ASN A 279 -20.41 11.78 -23.25
CA ASN A 279 -20.45 10.34 -23.49
C ASN A 279 -19.37 9.59 -22.69
N ASN A 280 -19.39 8.26 -22.73
CA ASN A 280 -18.44 7.42 -21.98
C ASN A 280 -16.98 7.57 -22.44
N GLN A 281 -16.71 8.23 -23.58
CA GLN A 281 -15.36 8.55 -24.05
C GLN A 281 -14.89 9.93 -23.58
N GLY A 282 -15.66 10.61 -22.72
CA GLY A 282 -15.36 11.96 -22.25
C GLY A 282 -15.65 13.04 -23.29
N GLN A 283 -16.34 12.73 -24.39
CA GLN A 283 -16.66 13.73 -25.41
C GLN A 283 -17.87 14.54 -25.00
N LEU A 284 -17.74 15.86 -25.02
CA LEU A 284 -18.83 16.81 -24.84
C LEU A 284 -19.63 16.87 -26.14
N ILE A 285 -20.95 16.72 -26.06
CA ILE A 285 -21.87 16.63 -27.19
C ILE A 285 -23.04 17.57 -26.97
N VAL A 286 -23.40 18.34 -28.01
CA VAL A 286 -24.62 19.14 -28.05
C VAL A 286 -25.84 18.22 -27.90
N ALA A 287 -26.60 18.40 -26.81
CA ALA A 287 -27.77 17.59 -26.45
C ALA A 287 -29.10 18.35 -26.58
N GLY A 288 -29.04 19.68 -26.62
CA GLY A 288 -30.20 20.56 -26.80
C GLY A 288 -29.88 21.74 -27.72
N GLU A 289 -30.85 22.65 -27.89
CA GLU A 289 -30.64 23.87 -28.65
C GLU A 289 -29.64 24.79 -27.92
N ILE A 290 -28.77 25.42 -28.71
CA ILE A 290 -27.76 26.38 -28.24
C ILE A 290 -28.04 27.71 -28.94
N ASP A 291 -28.42 28.71 -28.16
CA ASP A 291 -28.81 30.05 -28.60
C ASP A 291 -27.98 31.08 -27.82
N TYR A 292 -27.18 31.88 -28.53
CA TYR A 292 -26.30 32.86 -27.91
C TYR A 292 -27.07 33.96 -27.17
N GLU A 293 -28.21 34.40 -27.71
CA GLU A 293 -29.04 35.44 -27.11
C GLU A 293 -29.70 34.98 -25.81
N PHE A 294 -29.91 33.67 -25.66
CA PHE A 294 -30.42 33.07 -24.43
C PHE A 294 -29.31 32.83 -23.40
N GLU A 295 -28.24 32.13 -23.79
CA GLU A 295 -27.13 31.78 -22.89
C GLU A 295 -25.80 31.80 -23.66
N ASN A 296 -24.97 32.81 -23.41
CA ASN A 296 -23.66 32.93 -24.06
C ASN A 296 -22.55 32.08 -23.41
N ARG A 297 -22.84 31.43 -22.28
CA ARG A 297 -21.91 30.59 -21.54
C ARG A 297 -22.65 29.50 -20.78
N ILE A 298 -22.59 28.30 -21.31
CA ILE A 298 -23.11 27.10 -20.66
C ILE A 298 -22.11 26.67 -19.58
N THR A 299 -22.61 26.38 -18.38
CA THR A 299 -21.82 25.78 -17.29
C THR A 299 -22.49 24.50 -16.84
N LEU A 300 -21.72 23.41 -16.77
CA LEU A 300 -22.17 22.11 -16.27
C LEU A 300 -21.20 21.62 -15.20
N THR A 301 -21.74 20.93 -14.21
CA THR A 301 -20.93 20.15 -13.26
C THR A 301 -20.73 18.75 -13.80
N VAL A 302 -19.53 18.21 -13.61
CA VAL A 302 -19.12 16.91 -14.14
C VAL A 302 -18.43 16.10 -13.04
N GLN A 303 -18.78 14.82 -12.95
CA GLN A 303 -18.11 13.85 -12.10
C GLN A 303 -17.84 12.58 -12.91
N ALA A 304 -16.62 12.06 -12.83
CA ALA A 304 -16.25 10.79 -13.44
C ALA A 304 -16.52 9.64 -12.47
N GLN A 305 -16.93 8.50 -13.02
CA GLN A 305 -17.14 7.26 -12.29
C GLN A 305 -16.39 6.12 -12.96
N ASP A 306 -15.65 5.36 -12.15
CA ASP A 306 -14.93 4.17 -12.60
C ASP A 306 -15.79 2.89 -12.60
N SER A 307 -15.22 1.77 -13.04
CA SER A 307 -15.92 0.49 -13.14
C SER A 307 -16.28 -0.17 -11.81
N VAL A 308 -15.67 0.26 -10.70
CA VAL A 308 -15.95 -0.26 -9.34
C VAL A 308 -16.86 0.68 -8.54
N GLY A 309 -17.16 1.86 -9.08
CA GLY A 309 -18.11 2.83 -8.56
C GLY A 309 -17.49 4.02 -7.82
N ASN A 310 -16.16 4.16 -7.80
CA ASN A 310 -15.50 5.33 -7.21
C ASN A 310 -15.81 6.58 -8.04
N LEU A 311 -15.90 7.71 -7.35
CA LEU A 311 -16.30 8.99 -7.94
C LEU A 311 -15.17 10.01 -7.81
N SER A 312 -14.91 10.75 -8.88
CA SER A 312 -14.03 11.92 -8.84
C SER A 312 -14.60 13.02 -7.94
N ASN A 313 -13.79 14.03 -7.64
CA ASN A 313 -14.33 15.33 -7.23
C ASN A 313 -15.25 15.89 -8.33
N VAL A 314 -16.23 16.70 -7.91
CA VAL A 314 -17.13 17.38 -8.85
C VAL A 314 -16.42 18.60 -9.40
N GLU A 315 -16.27 18.66 -10.72
CA GLU A 315 -15.62 19.76 -11.43
C GLU A 315 -16.61 20.57 -12.25
N LYS A 316 -16.31 21.85 -12.45
CA LYS A 316 -17.10 22.72 -13.33
C LYS A 316 -16.44 22.82 -14.69
N VAL A 317 -17.24 22.57 -15.73
CA VAL A 317 -16.84 22.72 -17.12
C VAL A 317 -17.67 23.83 -17.74
N ALA A 318 -17.03 24.69 -18.54
CA ALA A 318 -17.71 25.77 -19.24
C ALA A 318 -17.62 25.61 -20.75
N VAL A 319 -18.70 25.93 -21.44
CA VAL A 319 -18.74 26.01 -22.91
C VAL A 319 -19.14 27.43 -23.30
N LYS A 320 -18.24 28.13 -23.99
CA LYS A 320 -18.52 29.43 -24.59
C LYS A 320 -19.37 29.23 -25.84
N VAL A 321 -20.46 29.98 -25.95
CA VAL A 321 -21.26 30.00 -27.18
C VAL A 321 -20.77 31.15 -28.05
N ASN A 322 -20.45 30.87 -29.31
CA ASN A 322 -20.07 31.90 -30.27
C ASN A 322 -21.32 32.42 -30.99
N ASN A 323 -21.48 33.75 -31.04
CA ASN A 323 -22.54 34.40 -31.81
C ASN A 323 -22.18 34.37 -33.31
N LEU A 324 -23.04 33.72 -34.09
CA LEU A 324 -23.03 33.75 -35.55
C LEU A 324 -23.99 34.85 -36.00
N ARG A 325 -23.50 36.08 -36.14
CA ARG A 325 -24.30 37.19 -36.71
C ARG A 325 -24.92 36.76 -38.04
N SER A 326 -26.23 36.89 -38.18
CA SER A 326 -26.87 36.90 -39.50
C SER A 326 -26.40 38.13 -40.26
N ASP A 327 -25.84 37.97 -41.45
CA ASP A 327 -25.41 39.03 -42.37
C ASP A 327 -26.56 39.93 -42.90
N ASP A 328 -27.70 40.01 -42.22
CA ASP A 328 -28.90 40.74 -42.67
C ASP A 328 -28.98 42.21 -42.20
N ASP A 329 -27.98 42.71 -41.46
CA ASP A 329 -27.91 44.13 -41.03
C ASP A 329 -27.31 45.07 -42.12
N ASN A 330 -27.78 44.95 -43.36
CA ASN A 330 -27.35 45.84 -44.46
C ASN A 330 -28.50 46.45 -45.28
N ASP A 331 -29.67 46.66 -44.68
CA ASP A 331 -30.73 47.47 -45.28
C ASP A 331 -30.72 48.91 -44.72
N ALA A 332 -29.67 49.66 -45.06
CA ALA A 332 -29.60 51.10 -44.86
C ALA A 332 -30.17 51.81 -46.09
N GLY A 333 -31.33 52.45 -45.92
CA GLY A 333 -32.07 53.16 -46.95
C GLY A 333 -31.24 54.11 -47.82
N SER A 334 -31.23 53.82 -49.13
CA SER A 334 -30.75 54.71 -50.18
C SER A 334 -31.76 55.84 -50.45
N LEU A 335 -31.69 56.91 -49.66
CA LEU A 335 -32.23 58.23 -50.00
C LEU A 335 -31.06 59.19 -50.24
N LEU A 336 -30.42 59.16 -51.41
CA LEU A 336 -29.44 60.18 -51.84
C LEU A 336 -29.11 60.06 -53.34
N TRP A 337 -30.08 60.39 -54.20
CA TRP A 337 -29.78 60.84 -55.57
C TRP A 337 -30.57 62.12 -55.85
N LEU A 338 -29.91 63.26 -55.71
CA LEU A 338 -30.40 64.53 -56.26
C LEU A 338 -29.25 65.26 -56.98
N SER A 339 -29.62 65.87 -58.11
CA SER A 339 -28.85 66.73 -59.02
C SER A 339 -28.02 65.95 -60.06
N LEU A 340 -28.06 66.20 -61.37
CA LEU A 340 -28.39 67.39 -62.16
C LEU A 340 -28.82 66.93 -63.58
N LEU A 341 -29.86 67.55 -64.16
CA LEU A 341 -29.83 68.09 -65.54
C LEU A 341 -31.17 68.72 -65.91
N LEU A 342 -31.15 70.05 -66.09
CA LEU A 342 -32.25 70.86 -66.57
C LEU A 342 -31.95 71.34 -68.01
N ALA A 343 -33.00 71.29 -68.83
CA ALA A 343 -33.33 72.17 -69.97
C ALA A 343 -32.85 71.75 -71.40
N PRO A 344 -33.46 72.30 -72.48
CA PRO A 344 -34.81 71.96 -72.95
C PRO A 344 -34.89 71.67 -74.47
N LEU A 345 -36.04 71.19 -74.96
CA LEU A 345 -36.35 71.03 -76.39
C LEU A 345 -36.47 72.39 -77.12
N SER A 346 -35.85 72.52 -78.31
CA SER A 346 -36.44 73.22 -79.49
C SER A 346 -35.65 72.99 -80.80
N ILE A 347 -36.28 72.27 -81.75
CA ILE A 347 -36.69 72.72 -83.10
C ILE A 347 -35.64 73.40 -84.05
N VAL A 348 -35.30 72.65 -85.13
CA VAL A 348 -35.35 73.02 -86.59
C VAL A 348 -34.08 73.35 -87.44
N ARG A 349 -33.93 72.49 -88.48
CA ARG A 349 -33.53 72.67 -89.92
C ARG A 349 -32.06 72.75 -90.40
N ARG A 350 -31.84 71.88 -91.43
CA ARG A 350 -31.07 72.02 -92.71
C ARG A 350 -29.53 72.02 -92.59
N PHE A 351 -28.69 71.39 -93.44
CA PHE A 351 -28.73 71.03 -94.87
C PHE A 351 -27.77 69.84 -95.19
N LYS A 352 -27.99 69.24 -96.37
CA LYS A 352 -27.25 68.17 -97.11
C LYS A 352 -25.72 68.28 -97.23
N LYS A 353 -25.07 67.11 -97.38
CA LYS A 353 -24.15 66.63 -98.48
C LYS A 353 -23.60 65.25 -98.04
N LYS A 354 -23.45 64.20 -98.84
CA LYS A 354 -23.39 63.97 -100.29
C LYS A 354 -24.22 62.72 -100.62
#